data_AF-A0A4Y9AEK8-F1
#
_entry.id   AF-A0A4Y9AEK8-F1
#
_cell.length_a   1.000
_cell.length_b   1.000
_cell.length_c   1.000
_cell.angle_alpha   90.00
_cell.angle_beta   90.00
_cell.angle_gamma   90.00
#
_symmetry.space_group_name_H-M   'P 1'
#
loop_
_entity.id
_entity.type
_entity.pdbx_description
1 polymer ?
#
loop_
_entity_poly.entity_id
_entity_poly.type
_entity_poly.pdbx_seq_one_letter_code
_entity_poly.pdbx_strand_id
1 'polypeptide(L)'
;MFLFEDEANTVQDREDLLSILKMRFGEIPPKIIESIYDIKAYETLERLILVASNVPSLKIFLEELEEGEGSFRILGDRFNPIEAQYKGGGADGEK
;
A
#
# COMPACT_ATOMS: atom_id res chain seq x y z
N MET A 1 7.73 23.31 21.60
CA MET A 1 6.42 23.18 20.94
C MET A 1 6.45 22.16 19.80
N PHE A 2 7.59 21.97 19.13
CA PHE A 2 7.76 21.15 17.92
C PHE A 2 7.65 19.61 18.08
N LEU A 3 7.99 19.03 19.24
CA LEU A 3 7.99 17.57 19.42
C LEU A 3 6.60 16.91 19.51
N PHE A 4 5.57 17.68 19.92
CA PHE A 4 4.22 17.14 20.10
C PHE A 4 3.39 17.14 18.80
N GLU A 5 3.74 17.99 17.83
CA GLU A 5 3.09 18.02 16.51
C GLU A 5 3.52 16.83 15.65
N ASP A 6 4.81 16.46 15.69
CA ASP A 6 5.38 15.32 14.96
C ASP A 6 4.74 13.98 15.37
N GLU A 7 4.56 13.76 16.68
CA GLU A 7 3.88 12.57 17.20
C GLU A 7 2.39 12.52 16.82
N ALA A 8 1.71 13.67 16.85
CA ALA A 8 0.29 13.75 16.49
C ALA A 8 0.06 13.48 15.00
N ASN A 9 0.90 14.03 14.12
CA ASN A 9 0.85 13.79 12.68
C ASN A 9 1.11 12.32 12.37
N THR A 10 2.11 11.72 13.01
CA THR A 10 2.44 10.28 12.86
C THR A 10 1.25 9.37 13.24
N VAL A 11 0.45 9.74 14.24
CA VAL A 11 -0.77 8.98 14.59
C VAL A 11 -1.82 9.14 13.50
N GLN A 12 -2.04 10.35 13.01
CA GLN A 12 -3.03 10.62 11.96
C GLN A 12 -2.69 9.89 10.66
N ASP A 13 -1.43 9.91 10.23
CA ASP A 13 -1.00 9.24 8.99
C ASP A 13 -1.19 7.72 9.02
N ARG A 14 -1.06 7.09 10.20
CA ARG A 14 -1.37 5.66 10.36
C ARG A 14 -2.85 5.39 10.10
N GLU A 15 -3.73 6.19 10.70
CA GLU A 15 -5.18 6.04 10.51
C GLU A 15 -5.58 6.29 9.06
N ASP A 16 -4.96 7.27 8.40
CA ASP A 16 -5.18 7.57 6.99
C ASP A 16 -4.70 6.42 6.10
N LEU A 17 -3.52 5.85 6.35
CA LEU A 17 -3.02 4.67 5.65
C LEU A 17 -3.96 3.48 5.80
N LEU A 18 -4.39 3.17 7.04
CA LEU A 18 -5.32 2.08 7.31
C LEU A 18 -6.67 2.29 6.62
N SER A 19 -7.15 3.53 6.60
CA SER A 19 -8.39 3.89 5.92
C SER A 19 -8.29 3.69 4.41
N ILE A 20 -7.19 4.11 3.78
CA ILE A 20 -6.93 3.89 2.35
C ILE A 20 -6.88 2.40 2.02
N LEU A 21 -6.12 1.62 2.81
CA LEU A 21 -6.03 0.17 2.62
C LEU A 21 -7.40 -0.48 2.72
N LYS A 22 -8.20 -0.09 3.72
CA LYS A 22 -9.55 -0.62 3.91
C LYS A 22 -10.48 -0.26 2.76
N MET A 23 -10.42 0.98 2.27
CA MET A 23 -11.22 1.45 1.14
C MET A 23 -10.87 0.75 -0.16
N ARG A 24 -9.58 0.48 -0.41
CA ARG A 24 -9.11 -0.12 -1.67
C ARG A 24 -9.15 -1.64 -1.69
N PHE A 25 -8.84 -2.27 -0.57
CA PHE A 25 -8.59 -3.72 -0.50
C PHE A 25 -9.55 -4.47 0.43
N GLY A 26 -10.42 -3.77 1.16
CA GLY A 26 -11.40 -4.38 2.07
C GLY A 26 -10.80 -4.67 3.46
N GLU A 27 -11.17 -5.80 4.07
CA GLU A 27 -10.67 -6.13 5.40
C GLU A 27 -9.14 -6.36 5.40
N ILE A 28 -8.45 -5.69 6.32
CA ILE A 28 -7.00 -5.79 6.47
C ILE A 28 -6.69 -6.75 7.62
N PRO A 29 -5.79 -7.73 7.44
CA PRO A 29 -5.45 -8.66 8.51
C PRO A 29 -4.85 -7.96 9.73
N PRO A 30 -5.18 -8.38 10.97
CA PRO A 30 -4.67 -7.76 12.20
C PRO A 30 -3.14 -7.60 12.26
N LYS A 31 -2.41 -8.60 11.75
CA LYS A 31 -0.94 -8.56 11.70
C LYS A 31 -0.40 -7.39 10.87
N ILE A 32 -1.10 -6.97 9.82
CA ILE A 32 -0.69 -5.84 8.96
C ILE A 32 -0.98 -4.52 9.68
N ILE A 33 -2.10 -4.45 10.39
CA ILE A 33 -2.45 -3.30 11.23
C ILE A 33 -1.37 -3.09 12.31
N GLU A 34 -1.00 -4.16 13.03
CA GLU A 34 0.09 -4.14 14.01
C GLU A 34 1.41 -3.66 13.39
N SER A 35 1.77 -4.21 12.22
CA SER A 35 2.99 -3.82 11.51
C SER A 35 3.01 -2.32 11.16
N ILE A 36 1.87 -1.72 10.82
CA ILE A 36 1.76 -0.29 10.53
C ILE A 36 1.89 0.55 11.81
N TYR A 37 1.33 0.11 12.94
CA TYR A 37 1.49 0.80 14.23
C TYR A 37 2.93 0.75 14.78
N ASP A 38 3.70 -0.26 14.40
CA ASP A 38 5.11 -0.38 14.76
C ASP A 38 6.01 0.60 14.01
N ILE A 39 5.57 1.14 12.86
CA ILE A 39 6.30 2.15 12.11
C ILE A 39 6.33 3.46 12.89
N LYS A 40 7.53 3.93 13.23
CA LYS A 40 7.77 5.21 13.94
C LYS A 40 8.28 6.33 13.04
N ALA A 41 8.82 6.00 11.87
CA ALA A 41 9.34 6.98 10.93
C ALA A 41 8.19 7.59 10.11
N TYR A 42 8.01 8.90 10.24
CA TYR A 42 7.02 9.70 9.51
C TYR A 42 7.14 9.52 7.99
N GLU A 43 8.35 9.66 7.45
CA GLU A 43 8.67 9.49 6.02
C GLU A 43 8.24 8.11 5.48
N THR A 44 8.32 7.07 6.31
CA THR A 44 7.90 5.72 5.92
C THR A 44 6.38 5.64 5.78
N LEU A 45 5.62 6.30 6.66
CA LEU A 45 4.16 6.33 6.59
C LEU A 45 3.67 7.11 5.37
N GLU A 46 4.22 8.31 5.12
CA GLU A 46 3.87 9.10 3.92
C GLU A 46 4.12 8.31 2.64
N ARG A 47 5.27 7.65 2.55
CA ARG A 47 5.60 6.78 1.42
C ARG A 47 4.58 5.65 1.28
N LEU A 48 4.23 4.98 2.36
CA LEU A 48 3.25 3.89 2.33
C LEU A 48 1.85 4.38 1.95
N ILE A 49 1.45 5.60 2.31
CA ILE A 49 0.20 6.22 1.84
C ILE A 49 0.20 6.36 0.32
N LEU A 50 1.30 6.83 -0.26
CA LEU A 50 1.45 6.94 -1.71
C LEU A 50 1.43 5.56 -2.39
N VAL A 51 2.16 4.58 -1.85
CA VAL A 51 2.17 3.20 -2.37
C VAL A 51 0.76 2.60 -2.29
N ALA A 52 0.13 2.67 -1.12
CA ALA A 52 -1.22 2.17 -0.87
C ALA A 52 -2.25 2.79 -1.79
N SER A 53 -2.02 3.99 -2.34
CA SER A 53 -2.91 4.64 -3.31
C SER A 53 -2.68 4.19 -4.76
N ASN A 54 -1.49 3.70 -5.10
CA ASN A 54 -1.08 3.47 -6.48
C ASN A 54 -0.90 2.00 -6.87
N VAL A 55 -0.69 1.09 -5.91
CA VAL A 55 -0.51 -0.35 -6.22
C VAL A 55 -1.83 -1.02 -6.65
N PRO A 56 -1.81 -2.02 -7.53
CA PRO A 56 -3.03 -2.67 -8.02
C PRO A 56 -3.59 -3.75 -7.08
N SER A 57 -2.84 -4.17 -6.06
CA SER A 57 -3.31 -5.20 -5.11
C SER A 57 -2.65 -5.08 -3.74
N LEU A 58 -3.33 -5.60 -2.71
CA LEU A 58 -2.79 -5.67 -1.35
C LEU A 58 -1.48 -6.47 -1.30
N LYS A 59 -1.32 -7.51 -2.11
CA LYS A 59 -0.08 -8.29 -2.16
C LYS A 59 1.14 -7.41 -2.48
N ILE A 60 1.02 -6.55 -3.49
CA ILE A 60 2.11 -5.65 -3.89
C ILE A 60 2.36 -4.60 -2.80
N PHE A 61 1.32 -4.10 -2.14
CA PHE A 61 1.50 -3.23 -0.97
C PHE A 61 2.33 -3.91 0.13
N LEU A 62 2.07 -5.18 0.41
CA LEU A 62 2.80 -5.92 1.45
C LEU A 62 4.27 -6.15 1.10
N GLU A 63 4.60 -6.35 -0.18
CA GLU A 63 6.00 -6.40 -0.63
C GLU A 63 6.72 -5.07 -0.33
N GLU A 64 6.08 -3.93 -0.60
CA GLU A 64 6.64 -2.60 -0.32
C GLU A 64 6.72 -2.28 1.17
N LEU A 65 5.78 -2.81 1.97
CA LEU A 65 5.79 -2.73 3.43
C LEU A 65 7.00 -3.48 4.01
N GLU A 66 7.36 -4.64 3.45
CA GLU A 66 8.50 -5.46 3.88
C GLU A 66 9.86 -4.92 3.38
N GLU A 67 9.91 -4.29 2.20
CA GLU A 67 11.17 -3.79 1.61
C GLU A 67 11.80 -2.60 2.37
N GLY A 68 11.07 -1.89 3.24
CA GLY A 68 11.60 -0.80 4.08
C GLY A 68 12.17 0.39 3.29
N GLU A 69 12.83 1.35 3.96
CA GLU A 69 13.28 2.65 3.39
C GLU A 69 14.32 2.56 2.25
N GLY A 70 14.89 1.38 1.97
CA GLY A 70 16.04 1.21 1.08
C GLY A 70 15.73 0.83 -0.38
N SER A 71 14.50 0.47 -0.72
CA SER A 71 14.12 0.03 -2.06
C SER A 71 13.01 0.92 -2.60
N PHE A 72 13.39 1.89 -3.42
CA PHE A 72 12.46 2.70 -4.19
C PHE A 72 12.49 2.18 -5.64
N ARG A 73 11.51 1.37 -6.02
CA ARG A 73 11.18 1.20 -7.45
C ARG A 73 9.95 2.04 -7.72
N ILE A 74 10.10 3.05 -8.58
CA ILE A 74 8.99 3.85 -9.06
C ILE A 74 7.93 2.89 -9.61
N LEU A 75 6.78 2.84 -8.94
CA LEU A 75 5.66 1.91 -9.19
C LEU A 75 5.17 1.87 -10.64
N GLY A 76 5.52 2.87 -11.45
CA GLY A 76 5.21 2.95 -12.88
C GLY A 76 5.68 1.75 -13.69
N ASP A 77 6.77 1.07 -13.32
CA ASP A 77 7.26 -0.11 -14.06
C ASP A 77 6.45 -1.39 -13.77
N ARG A 78 5.71 -1.46 -12.65
CA ARG A 78 4.91 -2.64 -12.24
C ARG A 78 3.43 -2.53 -12.61
N PHE A 79 2.95 -1.36 -13.03
CA PHE A 79 1.54 -1.15 -13.35
C PHE A 79 1.31 -1.31 -14.87
N ASN A 80 0.93 -2.53 -15.29
CA ASN A 80 0.43 -2.77 -16.65
C ASN A 80 -1.10 -2.91 -16.64
N PRO A 81 -1.88 -1.83 -16.89
CA PRO A 81 -3.34 -1.87 -16.82
C PRO A 81 -3.97 -2.80 -17.87
N ILE A 82 -3.23 -3.12 -18.93
CA ILE A 82 -3.70 -3.99 -20.01
C ILE A 82 -3.67 -5.46 -19.58
N GLU A 83 -2.68 -5.88 -18.79
CA GLU A 83 -2.52 -7.30 -18.42
C GLU A 83 -3.65 -7.83 -17.52
N ALA A 84 -4.20 -6.97 -16.67
CA ALA A 84 -5.35 -7.31 -15.82
C ALA A 84 -6.64 -7.57 -16.61
N GLN A 85 -6.79 -6.98 -17.81
CA GLN A 85 -7.99 -7.15 -18.65
C GLN A 85 -7.96 -8.46 -19.47
N TYR A 86 -6.78 -9.04 -19.72
CA TYR A 86 -6.65 -10.25 -20.55
C TYR A 86 -6.92 -11.57 -19.80
N LYS A 87 -7.02 -11.57 -18.47
CA LYS A 87 -7.29 -12.79 -17.68
C LYS A 87 -8.77 -13.21 -17.61
N GLY A 88 -9.67 -12.53 -18.34
CA GLY A 88 -11.11 -12.80 -18.33
C GLY A 88 -11.72 -13.38 -19.62
N GLY A 89 -10.92 -13.68 -20.65
CA GLY A 89 -11.43 -14.05 -21.99
C GLY A 89 -10.93 -15.41 -22.48
N GLY A 90 -11.22 -16.49 -21.73
CA GLY A 90 -10.92 -17.86 -22.14
C GLY A 90 -12.19 -18.71 -22.23
N ALA A 91 -12.90 -18.63 -23.35
CA ALA A 91 -13.83 -19.65 -23.84
C ALA A 91 -13.92 -19.44 -25.37
N ASP A 92 -13.16 -20.22 -26.14
CA ASP A 92 -13.59 -21.47 -26.77
C ASP A 92 -14.18 -21.20 -28.17
N GLY A 93 -13.54 -21.80 -29.17
CA GLY A 93 -13.83 -21.56 -30.57
C GLY A 93 -12.80 -22.18 -31.50
N GLU A 94 -12.45 -23.44 -31.23
CA GLU A 94 -11.78 -24.33 -32.17
C GLU A 94 -12.67 -24.55 -33.41
N LYS A 95 -12.04 -24.55 -34.59
CA LYS A 95 -12.45 -25.06 -35.92
C LYS A 95 -12.91 -24.02 -36.94
#